data_AF-A0A3F2RFA8-F1
#
_entry.id   AF-A0A3F2RFA8-F1
#
_cell.length_a   1.000
_cell.length_b   1.000
_cell.length_c   1.000
_cell.angle_alpha   90.00
_cell.angle_beta   90.00
_cell.angle_gamma   90.00
#
_symmetry.space_group_name_H-M   'P 1'
#
loop_
_entity.id
_entity.type
_entity.pdbx_description
1 polymer ?
#
loop_
_entity_poly.entity_id
_entity_poly.type
_entity_poly.pdbx_seq_one_letter_code
_entity_poly.pdbx_strand_id
1 'polypeptide(L)'
;MPRKAFLARQQPAVTPTPELAEPYERYLYAELRHEISVRQIRLQRQGPQRVTTRAGFIATLQDWDKTHNQNQPKFEKTKIQTKPPQKPMAASGRTVRARRGCRFRLVNVLLSPDFNGRWSEMVTNEELELTKLWEDVHAAFMAQNSMLDTLHFQDALFVNVTPNVILAHTAPRLMQMWTEIVTMYRNAVTQAREALSNGDNAHSFFDF
;
A
#
# COMPACT_ATOMS: atom_id res chain seq x y z
N MET A 1 -18.00 41.16 27.70
CA MET A 1 -17.69 40.39 26.47
C MET A 1 -16.97 39.10 26.85
N PRO A 2 -17.65 37.95 27.00
CA PRO A 2 -16.99 36.67 27.27
C PRO A 2 -16.83 35.81 26.00
N ARG A 3 -15.63 35.24 25.81
CA ARG A 3 -15.26 34.29 24.75
C ARG A 3 -15.98 32.95 24.98
N LYS A 4 -16.76 32.48 24.00
CA LYS A 4 -17.33 31.12 23.98
C LYS A 4 -16.26 30.12 23.53
N ALA A 5 -15.95 29.15 24.40
CA ALA A 5 -15.11 28.01 24.08
C ALA A 5 -15.90 27.00 23.21
N PHE A 6 -15.30 26.58 22.09
CA PHE A 6 -15.80 25.50 21.24
C PHE A 6 -15.40 24.17 21.89
N LEU A 7 -16.38 23.40 22.38
CA LEU A 7 -16.17 22.01 22.81
C LEU A 7 -16.10 21.13 21.57
N ALA A 8 -14.91 20.60 21.28
CA ALA A 8 -14.70 19.56 20.28
C ALA A 8 -15.34 18.24 20.79
N ARG A 9 -16.35 17.76 20.08
CA ARG A 9 -17.01 16.48 20.30
C ARG A 9 -16.01 15.36 19.93
N GLN A 10 -15.38 14.75 20.94
CA GLN A 10 -14.57 13.55 20.73
C GLN A 10 -15.50 12.39 20.37
N GLN A 11 -15.34 11.83 19.17
CA GLN A 11 -15.91 10.53 18.82
C GLN A 11 -15.11 9.43 19.53
N PRO A 12 -15.75 8.38 20.07
CA PRO A 12 -15.03 7.27 20.67
C PRO A 12 -14.25 6.50 19.61
N ALA A 13 -12.97 6.23 19.91
CA ALA A 13 -12.13 5.37 19.08
C ALA A 13 -12.67 3.93 19.13
N VAL A 14 -13.26 3.47 18.03
CA VAL A 14 -13.64 2.07 17.85
C VAL A 14 -12.34 1.27 17.71
N THR A 15 -11.98 0.51 18.74
CA THR A 15 -10.93 -0.51 18.63
C THR A 15 -11.38 -1.55 17.62
N PRO A 16 -10.60 -1.83 16.55
CA PRO A 16 -10.97 -2.85 15.58
C PRO A 16 -10.93 -4.23 16.25
N THR A 17 -12.09 -4.83 16.43
CA THR A 17 -12.23 -6.24 16.83
C THR A 17 -11.73 -7.13 15.67
N PRO A 18 -11.01 -8.23 15.96
CA PRO A 18 -10.65 -9.20 14.93
C PRO A 18 -11.92 -9.80 14.30
N GLU A 19 -12.03 -9.77 12.98
CA GLU A 19 -13.23 -10.21 12.26
C GLU A 19 -13.14 -11.68 11.82
N LEU A 20 -11.92 -12.17 11.57
CA LEU A 20 -11.69 -13.56 11.13
C LEU A 20 -11.26 -14.46 12.30
N ALA A 21 -11.67 -15.73 12.25
CA ALA A 21 -11.24 -16.78 13.18
C ALA A 21 -10.93 -18.07 12.41
N GLU A 22 -10.15 -18.98 13.00
CA GLU A 22 -9.85 -20.29 12.42
C GLU A 22 -11.14 -21.06 12.02
N PRO A 23 -11.11 -21.86 10.94
CA PRO A 23 -9.96 -22.18 10.07
C PRO A 23 -9.71 -21.14 8.97
N TYR A 24 -8.46 -20.69 8.85
CA TYR A 24 -8.09 -19.60 7.92
C TYR A 24 -8.07 -20.01 6.45
N GLU A 25 -8.08 -21.32 6.18
CA GLU A 25 -8.07 -21.92 4.85
C GLU A 25 -9.36 -21.66 4.06
N ARG A 26 -10.39 -21.09 4.69
CA ARG A 26 -11.66 -20.73 4.04
C ARG A 26 -11.71 -19.30 3.53
N TYR A 27 -10.79 -18.44 3.99
CA TYR A 27 -10.78 -17.04 3.61
C TYR A 27 -9.91 -16.78 2.39
N LEU A 28 -10.32 -15.77 1.64
CA LEU A 28 -9.62 -15.24 0.48
C LEU A 28 -8.33 -14.54 0.91
N TYR A 29 -7.39 -14.44 -0.02
CA TYR A 29 -6.12 -13.74 0.21
C TYR A 29 -6.32 -12.29 0.70
N ALA A 30 -7.29 -11.57 0.13
CA ALA A 30 -7.60 -10.19 0.49
C ALA A 30 -8.08 -10.07 1.94
N GLU A 31 -8.91 -11.01 2.39
CA GLU A 31 -9.46 -11.06 3.74
C GLU A 31 -8.36 -11.34 4.77
N LEU A 32 -7.49 -12.33 4.52
CA LEU A 32 -6.34 -12.64 5.39
C LEU A 32 -5.38 -11.45 5.53
N ARG A 33 -5.13 -10.74 4.42
CA ARG A 33 -4.29 -9.52 4.41
C ARG A 33 -4.95 -8.36 5.15
N HIS A 34 -6.27 -8.22 5.01
CA HIS A 34 -7.05 -7.24 5.75
C HIS A 34 -6.95 -7.50 7.25
N GLU A 35 -7.18 -8.75 7.68
CA GLU A 35 -7.15 -9.16 9.09
C GLU A 35 -5.80 -8.87 9.76
N ILE A 36 -4.68 -9.11 9.07
CA ILE A 36 -3.35 -8.74 9.59
C ILE A 36 -3.23 -7.23 9.82
N SER A 37 -3.85 -6.42 8.96
CA SER A 37 -3.89 -4.97 9.12
C SER A 37 -4.81 -4.56 10.28
N VAL A 38 -5.95 -5.21 10.45
CA VAL A 38 -6.90 -5.02 11.58
C VAL A 38 -6.18 -5.32 12.90
N ARG A 39 -5.51 -6.47 12.99
CA ARG A 39 -4.76 -6.93 14.17
C ARG A 39 -3.41 -6.23 14.38
N GLN A 40 -3.04 -5.29 13.49
CA GLN A 40 -1.77 -4.54 13.53
C GLN A 40 -0.52 -5.43 13.60
N ILE A 41 -0.56 -6.60 12.94
CA ILE A 41 0.56 -7.55 12.96
C ILE A 41 1.70 -6.99 12.12
N ARG A 42 2.89 -6.93 12.72
CA ARG A 42 4.09 -6.41 12.03
C ARG A 42 4.65 -7.47 11.09
N LEU A 43 4.52 -7.21 9.80
CA LEU A 43 5.11 -8.06 8.76
C LEU A 43 6.48 -7.54 8.33
N GLN A 44 7.42 -8.48 8.21
CA GLN A 44 8.69 -8.28 7.49
C GLN A 44 8.39 -7.99 6.02
N ARG A 45 8.82 -6.83 5.52
CA ARG A 45 8.51 -6.37 4.15
C ARG A 45 9.61 -6.65 3.13
N GLN A 46 10.78 -7.11 3.58
CA GLN A 46 11.97 -7.31 2.78
C GLN A 46 12.72 -8.57 3.24
N GLY A 47 13.54 -9.14 2.35
CA GLY A 47 14.34 -10.33 2.63
C GLY A 47 13.58 -11.65 2.47
N PRO A 48 14.26 -12.79 2.74
CA PRO A 48 13.70 -14.13 2.56
C PRO A 48 12.53 -14.45 3.51
N GLN A 49 12.40 -13.68 4.60
CA GLN A 49 11.31 -13.81 5.59
C GLN A 49 10.06 -12.99 5.22
N ARG A 50 10.01 -12.41 4.01
CA ARG A 50 8.88 -11.58 3.57
C ARG A 50 7.64 -12.44 3.35
N VAL A 51 6.60 -12.15 4.11
CA VAL A 51 5.29 -12.80 3.95
C VAL A 51 4.53 -12.16 2.77
N THR A 52 4.37 -12.92 1.69
CA THR A 52 3.64 -12.50 0.47
C THR A 52 2.60 -13.52 0.02
N THR A 53 2.73 -14.77 0.46
CA THR A 53 1.88 -15.88 0.07
C THR A 53 0.72 -16.06 1.05
N ARG A 54 -0.36 -16.68 0.57
CA ARG A 54 -1.53 -17.03 1.38
C ARG A 54 -1.15 -17.90 2.57
N ALA A 55 -0.36 -18.95 2.33
CA ALA A 55 0.14 -19.84 3.37
C ALA A 55 0.94 -19.08 4.45
N GLY A 56 1.78 -18.12 4.05
CA GLY A 56 2.51 -17.29 5.00
C GLY A 56 1.61 -16.40 5.84
N PHE A 57 0.52 -15.86 5.28
CA PHE A 57 -0.46 -15.07 6.03
C PHE A 57 -1.28 -15.94 7.00
N ILE A 58 -1.69 -17.13 6.59
CA ILE A 58 -2.34 -18.11 7.46
C ILE A 58 -1.43 -18.45 8.65
N ALA A 59 -0.17 -18.83 8.39
CA ALA A 59 0.79 -19.14 9.44
C ALA A 59 1.01 -17.96 10.40
N THR A 60 1.07 -16.73 9.86
CA THR A 60 1.21 -15.52 10.68
C THR A 60 0.01 -15.29 11.60
N LEU A 61 -1.21 -15.50 11.10
CA LEU A 61 -2.43 -15.34 11.89
C LEU A 61 -2.55 -16.43 12.97
N GLN A 62 -2.22 -17.67 12.63
CA GLN A 62 -2.17 -18.79 13.59
C GLN A 62 -1.15 -18.55 14.70
N ASP A 63 0.05 -18.09 14.37
CA ASP A 63 1.09 -17.77 15.37
C ASP A 63 0.68 -16.59 16.24
N TRP A 64 0.00 -15.59 15.67
CA TRP A 64 -0.57 -14.50 16.43
C TRP A 64 -1.66 -14.99 17.39
N ASP A 65 -2.58 -15.86 16.95
CA ASP A 65 -3.62 -16.41 17.82
C ASP A 65 -3.04 -17.27 18.92
N LYS A 66 -2.03 -18.09 18.65
CA LYS A 66 -1.34 -18.89 19.68
C LYS A 66 -0.72 -17.98 20.74
N THR A 67 -0.04 -16.92 20.34
CA THR A 67 0.63 -15.98 21.26
C THR A 67 -0.36 -15.09 22.03
N HIS A 68 -1.54 -14.79 21.46
CA HIS A 68 -2.55 -13.94 22.09
C HIS A 68 -3.57 -14.73 22.91
N ASN A 69 -3.87 -15.99 22.55
CA ASN A 69 -4.67 -16.90 23.38
C ASN A 69 -3.88 -17.43 24.59
N GLN A 70 -2.57 -17.63 24.48
CA GLN A 70 -1.72 -17.98 25.64
C GLN A 70 -1.61 -16.84 26.66
N ASN A 71 -1.85 -15.59 26.24
CA ASN A 71 -1.73 -14.40 27.06
C ASN A 71 -3.08 -13.85 27.58
N GLN A 72 -4.18 -14.62 27.58
CA GLN A 72 -5.36 -14.25 28.35
C GLN A 72 -5.07 -14.41 29.86
N PRO A 73 -4.97 -13.32 30.65
CA PRO A 73 -4.88 -13.45 32.10
C PRO A 73 -6.31 -13.68 32.61
N LYS A 74 -6.53 -14.81 33.29
CA LYS A 74 -7.62 -14.90 34.28
C LYS A 74 -7.43 -13.75 35.28
N PHE A 75 -8.52 -13.02 35.54
CA PHE A 75 -8.65 -11.95 36.52
C PHE A 75 -7.65 -12.02 37.67
N GLU A 76 -6.78 -11.01 37.83
CA GLU A 76 -6.18 -10.72 39.13
C GLU A 76 -5.85 -9.23 39.30
N LYS A 77 -6.11 -8.76 40.52
CA LYS A 77 -6.22 -7.36 40.93
C LYS A 77 -4.85 -6.69 41.08
N THR A 78 -4.79 -5.43 40.65
CA THR A 78 -4.04 -4.29 41.19
C THR A 78 -2.59 -4.50 41.67
N LYS A 79 -1.65 -3.82 40.99
CA LYS A 79 -0.67 -2.95 41.69
C LYS A 79 -0.13 -1.87 40.75
N ILE A 80 -0.37 -0.63 41.15
CA ILE A 80 0.15 0.59 40.54
C ILE A 80 1.67 0.63 40.79
N GLN A 81 2.46 0.65 39.72
CA GLN A 81 3.84 1.12 39.77
C GLN A 81 4.03 2.23 38.74
N THR A 82 4.18 3.43 39.28
CA THR A 82 4.57 4.68 38.62
C THR A 82 5.98 4.59 38.04
N LYS A 83 6.12 4.86 36.73
CA LYS A 83 7.40 5.23 36.08
C LYS A 83 7.23 6.58 35.35
N PRO A 84 8.31 7.36 35.21
CA PRO A 84 8.27 8.81 35.03
C PRO A 84 7.88 9.25 33.60
N PRO A 85 7.50 10.52 33.39
CA PRO A 85 6.88 10.98 32.16
C PRO A 85 7.88 10.93 31.00
N GLN A 86 7.69 9.97 30.09
CA GLN A 86 8.31 10.03 28.78
C GLN A 86 7.65 11.17 28.00
N LYS A 87 8.50 12.12 27.57
CA LYS A 87 8.16 13.24 26.71
C LYS A 87 7.21 12.79 25.60
N PRO A 88 6.21 13.60 25.21
CA PRO A 88 5.38 13.28 24.06
C PRO A 88 6.31 13.22 22.85
N MET A 89 6.63 12.02 22.38
CA MET A 89 7.06 11.83 21.00
C MET A 89 5.92 12.41 20.19
N ALA A 90 6.19 13.56 19.60
CA ALA A 90 5.32 14.21 18.65
C ALA A 90 4.70 13.11 17.80
N ALA A 91 3.38 13.07 17.79
CA ALA A 91 2.64 12.32 16.79
C ALA A 91 3.20 12.77 15.46
N SER A 92 4.15 12.00 14.92
CA SER A 92 4.72 12.23 13.61
C SER A 92 3.54 12.08 12.70
N GLY A 93 3.00 13.24 12.31
CA GLY A 93 1.85 13.37 11.45
C GLY A 93 2.08 12.38 10.35
N ARG A 94 1.24 11.34 10.39
CA ARG A 94 1.24 10.18 9.52
C ARG A 94 1.42 10.78 8.12
N THR A 95 2.64 10.73 7.56
CA THR A 95 2.91 11.06 6.16
C THR A 95 2.37 9.90 5.34
N VAL A 96 1.06 9.74 5.45
CA VAL A 96 0.26 8.74 4.78
C VAL A 96 0.44 9.04 3.30
N ARG A 97 1.13 8.11 2.63
CA ARG A 97 0.59 7.52 1.40
C ARG A 97 0.69 8.38 0.14
N ALA A 98 1.50 9.43 0.13
CA ALA A 98 1.73 10.22 -1.08
C ALA A 98 2.57 9.52 -2.17
N ARG A 99 3.18 8.36 -1.88
CA ARG A 99 3.95 7.59 -2.88
C ARG A 99 3.09 6.79 -3.87
N ARG A 100 1.86 6.43 -3.51
CA ARG A 100 1.02 5.59 -4.40
C ARG A 100 0.35 6.43 -5.49
N GLY A 101 -0.25 7.57 -5.13
CA GLY A 101 -0.92 8.47 -6.08
C GLY A 101 -0.02 8.87 -7.25
N CYS A 102 1.23 9.30 -6.98
CA CYS A 102 2.18 9.67 -8.03
C CYS A 102 2.47 8.56 -9.05
N ARG A 103 2.47 7.28 -8.63
CA ARG A 103 2.68 6.15 -9.54
C ARG A 103 1.51 5.97 -10.49
N PHE A 104 0.28 6.04 -9.98
CA PHE A 104 -0.93 5.95 -10.82
C PHE A 104 -1.05 7.15 -11.75
N ARG A 105 -0.74 8.34 -11.25
CA ARG A 105 -0.67 9.54 -12.08
C ARG A 105 0.34 9.40 -13.21
N LEU A 106 1.55 8.91 -12.91
CA LEU A 106 2.57 8.67 -13.93
C LEU A 106 2.10 7.63 -14.97
N VAL A 107 1.44 6.56 -14.53
CA VAL A 107 0.83 5.58 -15.43
C VAL A 107 -0.22 6.24 -16.33
N ASN A 108 -1.11 7.07 -15.77
CA ASN A 108 -2.12 7.80 -16.55
C ASN A 108 -1.45 8.71 -17.60
N VAL A 109 -0.37 9.41 -17.26
CA VAL A 109 0.39 10.25 -18.21
C VAL A 109 0.93 9.39 -19.35
N LEU A 110 1.66 8.32 -19.03
CA LEU A 110 2.34 7.49 -20.03
C LEU A 110 1.35 6.72 -20.92
N LEU A 111 0.18 6.35 -20.40
CA LEU A 111 -0.87 5.68 -21.14
C LEU A 111 -1.82 6.64 -21.88
N SER A 112 -1.68 7.95 -21.67
CA SER A 112 -2.52 8.95 -22.35
C SER A 112 -2.22 9.00 -23.85
N PRO A 113 -3.15 9.54 -24.67
CA PRO A 113 -2.97 9.63 -26.12
C PRO A 113 -1.69 10.35 -26.55
N ASP A 114 -1.22 11.31 -25.76
CA ASP A 114 -0.03 12.12 -26.10
C ASP A 114 1.29 11.34 -25.97
N PHE A 115 1.29 10.25 -25.19
CA PHE A 115 2.52 9.52 -24.83
C PHE A 115 2.48 8.03 -25.21
N ASN A 116 1.31 7.42 -25.35
CA ASN A 116 1.18 5.98 -25.61
C ASN A 116 1.73 5.53 -26.98
N GLY A 117 1.99 6.45 -27.90
CA GLY A 117 2.66 6.18 -29.18
C GLY A 117 4.17 6.35 -29.13
N ARG A 118 4.72 6.89 -28.05
CA ARG A 118 6.12 7.36 -27.93
C ARG A 118 7.02 6.39 -27.16
N TRP A 119 6.60 5.14 -26.94
CA TRP A 119 7.38 4.15 -26.18
C TRP A 119 8.78 3.90 -26.75
N SER A 120 8.95 4.03 -28.07
CA SER A 120 10.27 3.93 -28.72
C SER A 120 11.25 5.00 -28.25
N GLU A 121 10.78 6.17 -27.85
CA GLU A 121 11.61 7.27 -27.30
C GLU A 121 12.04 7.01 -25.85
N MET A 122 11.50 5.98 -25.19
CA MET A 122 11.96 5.54 -23.86
C MET A 122 13.14 4.59 -23.94
N VAL A 123 13.32 3.91 -25.08
CA VAL A 123 14.31 2.85 -25.29
C VAL A 123 15.25 3.31 -26.39
N THR A 124 15.94 4.42 -26.17
CA THR A 124 17.05 4.83 -27.03
C THR A 124 18.34 4.34 -26.41
N ASN A 125 18.93 3.30 -27.01
CA ASN A 125 20.29 2.79 -26.74
C ASN A 125 20.51 1.97 -25.46
N GLU A 126 19.68 0.94 -25.22
CA GLU A 126 19.85 -0.08 -24.15
C GLU A 126 19.81 0.44 -22.69
N GLU A 127 20.04 1.73 -22.46
CA GLU A 127 19.94 2.43 -21.18
C GLU A 127 18.80 3.45 -21.19
N LEU A 128 18.12 3.58 -20.05
CA LEU A 128 17.07 4.57 -19.86
C LEU A 128 17.73 5.94 -19.65
N GLU A 129 17.98 6.66 -20.74
CA GLU A 129 18.50 8.02 -20.67
C GLU A 129 17.39 9.06 -20.46
N LEU A 130 17.77 10.22 -19.88
CA LEU A 130 16.86 11.35 -19.77
C LEU A 130 16.64 11.95 -21.17
N THR A 131 15.63 11.44 -21.87
CA THR A 131 15.23 11.93 -23.19
C THR A 131 14.26 13.11 -23.08
N LYS A 132 14.09 13.83 -24.19
CA LYS A 132 13.07 14.90 -24.31
C LYS A 132 11.67 14.43 -23.93
N LEU A 133 11.36 13.16 -24.18
CA LEU A 133 10.13 12.52 -23.71
C LEU A 133 9.93 12.71 -22.20
N TRP A 134 10.96 12.50 -21.37
CA TRP A 134 10.82 12.61 -19.92
C TRP A 134 10.61 14.05 -19.44
N GLU A 135 11.10 15.04 -20.19
CA GLU A 135 10.78 16.45 -19.95
C GLU A 135 9.31 16.74 -20.27
N ASP A 136 8.80 16.23 -21.40
CA ASP A 136 7.40 16.36 -21.79
C ASP A 136 6.48 15.63 -20.80
N VAL A 137 6.84 14.41 -20.38
CA VAL A 137 6.14 13.63 -19.36
C VAL A 137 6.11 14.38 -18.04
N HIS A 138 7.22 15.03 -17.65
CA HIS A 138 7.26 15.84 -16.45
C HIS A 138 6.32 17.06 -16.53
N ALA A 139 6.28 17.74 -17.67
CA ALA A 139 5.35 18.85 -17.88
C ALA A 139 3.88 18.40 -17.76
N ALA A 140 3.52 17.31 -18.43
CA ALA A 140 2.18 16.72 -18.34
C ALA A 140 1.86 16.22 -16.91
N PHE A 141 2.84 15.62 -16.23
CA PHE A 141 2.70 15.17 -14.85
C PHE A 141 2.42 16.32 -13.89
N MET A 142 3.02 17.50 -14.08
CA MET A 142 2.79 18.64 -13.20
C MET A 142 1.48 19.40 -13.50
N ALA A 143 0.88 19.19 -14.67
CA ALA A 143 -0.33 19.90 -15.11
C ALA A 143 -1.61 19.32 -14.48
N GLN A 144 -2.54 20.17 -14.03
CA GLN A 144 -3.87 19.69 -13.64
C GLN A 144 -4.64 19.24 -14.88
N ASN A 145 -5.14 18.00 -14.86
CA ASN A 145 -5.84 17.41 -15.98
C ASN A 145 -6.75 16.30 -15.45
N SER A 146 -8.06 16.49 -15.61
CA SER A 146 -9.07 15.56 -15.10
C SER A 146 -8.84 14.10 -15.51
N MET A 147 -8.32 13.84 -16.71
CA MET A 147 -8.02 12.48 -17.17
C MET A 147 -6.84 11.87 -16.41
N LEU A 148 -5.85 12.68 -16.03
CA LEU A 148 -4.66 12.24 -15.30
C LEU A 148 -4.90 12.17 -13.79
N ASP A 149 -5.85 12.96 -13.30
CA ASP A 149 -6.20 13.14 -11.89
C ASP A 149 -7.08 12.00 -11.32
N THR A 150 -7.65 11.16 -12.19
CA THR A 150 -8.62 10.12 -11.81
C THR A 150 -8.04 8.72 -11.70
N LEU A 151 -8.64 7.90 -10.83
CA LEU A 151 -8.55 6.44 -10.93
C LEU A 151 -9.69 5.95 -11.82
N HIS A 152 -9.35 5.25 -12.90
CA HIS A 152 -10.33 4.71 -13.84
C HIS A 152 -11.01 3.42 -13.35
N PHE A 153 -10.58 2.89 -12.19
CA PHE A 153 -11.11 1.66 -11.59
C PHE A 153 -11.46 1.89 -10.12
N GLN A 154 -12.66 1.44 -9.72
CA GLN A 154 -13.12 1.48 -8.34
C GLN A 154 -12.98 0.08 -7.74
N ASP A 155 -11.78 -0.24 -7.27
CA ASP A 155 -11.47 -1.50 -6.60
C ASP A 155 -11.04 -1.23 -5.16
N ALA A 156 -11.41 -2.12 -4.24
CA ALA A 156 -11.00 -2.09 -2.84
C ALA A 156 -9.46 -2.01 -2.68
N LEU A 157 -8.70 -2.57 -3.64
CA LEU A 157 -7.24 -2.53 -3.71
C LEU A 157 -6.68 -1.10 -3.88
N PHE A 158 -7.45 -0.19 -4.46
CA PHE A 158 -7.04 1.19 -4.73
C PHE A 158 -7.60 2.20 -3.72
N VAL A 159 -8.21 1.73 -2.63
CA VAL A 159 -8.78 2.61 -1.60
C VAL A 159 -7.70 3.51 -0.99
N ASN A 160 -7.97 4.82 -1.03
CA ASN A 160 -7.07 5.94 -0.69
C ASN A 160 -5.85 6.12 -1.61
N VAL A 161 -5.93 5.70 -2.86
CA VAL A 161 -5.04 6.21 -3.91
C VAL A 161 -5.68 7.47 -4.50
N THR A 162 -4.92 8.55 -4.58
CA THR A 162 -5.42 9.88 -4.99
C THR A 162 -4.47 10.49 -6.04
N PRO A 163 -4.65 10.20 -7.35
CA PRO A 163 -3.75 10.68 -8.41
C PRO A 163 -3.79 12.20 -8.62
N ASN A 164 -4.88 12.85 -8.19
CA ASN A 164 -5.06 14.31 -8.19
C ASN A 164 -4.17 15.05 -7.18
N VAL A 165 -3.59 14.36 -6.19
CA VAL A 165 -2.62 14.97 -5.27
C VAL A 165 -1.24 14.94 -5.93
N ILE A 166 -0.88 16.05 -6.57
CA ILE A 166 0.38 16.19 -7.31
C ILE A 166 1.50 16.57 -6.35
N LEU A 167 2.50 15.70 -6.21
CA LEU A 167 3.77 16.03 -5.57
C LEU A 167 4.80 16.38 -6.62
N ALA A 168 5.60 17.40 -6.34
CA ALA A 168 6.71 17.78 -7.21
C ALA A 168 7.74 16.64 -7.33
N HIS A 169 8.03 16.25 -8.56
CA HIS A 169 9.08 15.31 -8.93
C HIS A 169 9.88 15.89 -10.07
N THR A 170 11.17 15.56 -10.17
CA THR A 170 11.98 15.90 -11.34
C THR A 170 11.77 14.86 -12.44
N ALA A 171 12.03 15.22 -13.70
CA ALA A 171 11.96 14.27 -14.83
C ALA A 171 12.80 12.99 -14.62
N PRO A 172 14.07 13.05 -14.14
CA PRO A 172 14.82 11.84 -13.79
C PRO A 172 14.15 10.97 -12.72
N ARG A 173 13.48 11.60 -11.75
CA ARG A 173 12.77 10.84 -10.69
C ARG A 173 11.54 10.14 -11.24
N LEU A 174 10.82 10.74 -12.19
CA LEU A 174 9.70 10.11 -12.88
C LEU A 174 10.17 8.89 -13.70
N MET A 175 11.30 9.04 -14.40
CA MET A 175 11.95 7.94 -15.11
C MET A 175 12.30 6.77 -14.16
N GLN A 176 12.97 7.06 -13.05
CA GLN A 176 13.28 6.04 -12.04
C GLN A 176 12.01 5.37 -11.50
N MET A 177 10.96 6.16 -11.23
CA MET A 177 9.69 5.65 -10.74
C MET A 177 9.00 4.73 -11.76
N TRP A 178 9.13 5.01 -13.05
CA TRP A 178 8.68 4.10 -14.11
C TRP A 178 9.43 2.78 -14.09
N THR A 179 10.77 2.79 -13.98
CA THR A 179 11.57 1.56 -13.86
C THR A 179 11.15 0.73 -12.65
N GLU A 180 10.87 1.37 -11.50
CA GLU A 180 10.33 0.71 -10.32
C GLU A 180 8.97 0.03 -10.64
N ILE A 181 8.06 0.72 -11.35
CA ILE A 181 6.75 0.20 -11.75
C ILE A 181 6.89 -1.02 -12.66
N VAL A 182 7.70 -0.91 -13.72
CA VAL A 182 7.95 -2.01 -14.67
C VAL A 182 8.55 -3.21 -13.95
N THR A 183 9.49 -2.98 -13.03
CA THR A 183 10.09 -4.06 -12.23
C THR A 183 9.06 -4.75 -11.33
N MET A 184 8.21 -3.98 -10.65
CA MET A 184 7.12 -4.55 -9.84
C MET A 184 6.16 -5.38 -10.70
N TYR A 185 5.79 -4.90 -11.90
CA TYR A 185 4.94 -5.62 -12.83
C TYR A 185 5.57 -6.93 -13.30
N ARG A 186 6.84 -6.89 -13.75
CA ARG A 186 7.58 -8.09 -14.17
C ARG A 186 7.64 -9.13 -13.05
N ASN A 187 7.97 -8.71 -11.83
CA ASN A 187 8.03 -9.60 -10.68
C ASN A 187 6.66 -10.21 -10.34
N ALA A 188 5.58 -9.43 -10.43
CA ALA A 188 4.23 -9.92 -10.21
C ALA A 188 3.83 -10.96 -11.27
N VAL A 189 4.15 -10.70 -12.55
CA VAL A 189 3.94 -11.65 -13.66
C VAL A 189 4.70 -12.96 -13.43
N THR A 190 5.98 -12.89 -13.05
CA THR A 190 6.78 -14.08 -12.76
C THR A 190 6.18 -14.89 -11.61
N GLN A 191 5.83 -14.24 -10.50
CA GLN A 191 5.22 -14.90 -9.34
C GLN A 191 3.87 -15.55 -9.69
N ALA A 192 3.06 -14.89 -10.52
CA ALA A 192 1.79 -15.46 -10.97
C ALA A 192 1.97 -16.70 -11.85
N ARG A 193 2.99 -16.69 -12.74
CA ARG A 193 3.33 -17.86 -13.56
C ARG A 193 3.85 -19.02 -12.72
N GLU A 194 4.68 -18.74 -11.72
CA GLU A 194 5.17 -19.76 -10.79
C GLU A 194 4.03 -20.38 -9.97
N ALA A 195 3.11 -19.55 -9.44
CA ALA A 195 1.93 -20.05 -8.72
C ALA A 195 1.07 -20.97 -9.59
N LEU A 196 0.83 -20.59 -10.86
CA LEU A 196 0.09 -21.41 -11.82
C LEU A 196 0.80 -22.75 -12.08
N SER A 197 2.13 -22.76 -12.26
CA SER A 197 2.88 -23.99 -12.46
C SER A 197 2.85 -24.94 -11.26
N ASN A 198 2.62 -24.40 -10.06
CA ASN A 198 2.50 -25.16 -8.82
C ASN A 198 1.05 -25.57 -8.50
N GLY A 199 0.09 -25.33 -9.41
CA GLY A 199 -1.32 -25.67 -9.25
C GLY A 199 -2.08 -24.78 -8.27
N ASP A 200 -1.51 -23.63 -7.87
CA ASP A 200 -2.15 -22.66 -6.99
C ASP A 200 -2.96 -21.65 -7.82
N ASN A 201 -4.16 -22.08 -8.26
CA ASN A 201 -5.06 -21.28 -9.11
C ASN A 201 -5.91 -20.28 -8.32
N ALA A 202 -5.64 -20.08 -7.02
CA ALA A 202 -6.55 -19.37 -6.13
C ALA A 202 -6.81 -17.92 -6.56
N HIS A 203 -5.87 -17.28 -7.27
CA HIS A 203 -6.00 -15.91 -7.79
C HIS A 203 -5.05 -15.69 -8.98
N SER A 204 -5.31 -16.34 -10.12
CA SER A 204 -4.49 -16.15 -11.33
C SER A 204 -4.52 -14.67 -11.74
N PHE A 205 -3.35 -14.05 -11.83
CA PHE A 205 -3.15 -12.71 -12.40
C PHE A 205 -3.63 -12.61 -13.86
N PHE A 206 -3.88 -13.75 -14.51
CA PHE A 206 -4.30 -13.87 -15.91
C PHE A 206 -5.75 -14.34 -16.08
N ASP A 207 -6.42 -14.75 -15.00
CA ASP A 207 -7.83 -15.12 -15.07
C ASP A 207 -8.65 -13.90 -14.64
N PHE A 208 -9.13 -13.17 -15.65
CA PHE A 208 -10.10 -12.07 -15.53
C PHE A 208 -11.41 -12.45 -16.21
#